data_AF-A0A914Y162-F1
#
_entry.id   AF-A0A914Y162-F1
#
_cell.length_a   1.000
_cell.length_b   1.000
_cell.length_c   1.000
_cell.angle_alpha   90.00
_cell.angle_beta   90.00
_cell.angle_gamma   90.00
#
_symmetry.space_group_name_H-M   'P 1'
#
loop_
_entity.id
_entity.type
_entity.pdbx_description
1 polymer ?
#
loop_
_entity_poly.entity_id
_entity_poly.type
_entity_poly.pdbx_seq_one_letter_code
_entity_poly.pdbx_strand_id
1 'polypeptide(L)'
;MSNRTLILCLAIATASPAFAETPLSIDKTELGTKGEIIIVRRTTWPDFDGGQIPVDQHLKPDGFGRLIYRYSDQPEATKLYHQAFCASMDMEPSQGEGTIEGPAAGWVCTRENTPGNPTSKLNSKSIDWVTATAPNGVCLWVFPITQQAR
;
A
#
# COMPACT_ATOMS: atom_id res chain seq x y z
N MET A 1 -70.36 28.83 2.66
CA MET A 1 -69.75 27.58 2.17
C MET A 1 -68.39 27.90 1.59
N SER A 2 -67.29 27.48 2.22
CA SER A 2 -65.93 27.64 1.70
C SER A 2 -65.10 26.44 2.18
N ASN A 3 -64.74 25.54 1.27
CA ASN A 3 -63.89 24.40 1.55
C ASN A 3 -62.44 24.81 1.27
N ARG A 4 -61.59 24.86 2.30
CA ARG A 4 -60.15 25.04 2.16
C ARG A 4 -59.48 23.68 2.26
N THR A 5 -59.05 23.14 1.13
CA THR A 5 -58.25 21.91 1.07
C THR A 5 -56.80 22.25 1.38
N LEU A 6 -56.26 21.71 2.47
CA LEU A 6 -54.85 21.78 2.85
C LEU A 6 -54.15 20.53 2.30
N ILE A 7 -53.28 20.69 1.30
CA ILE A 7 -52.41 19.63 0.78
C ILE A 7 -51.14 19.61 1.64
N LEU A 8 -50.91 18.50 2.35
CA LEU A 8 -49.72 18.25 3.14
C LEU A 8 -48.69 17.52 2.25
N CYS A 9 -47.67 18.25 1.79
CA CYS A 9 -46.53 17.64 1.07
C CYS A 9 -45.61 16.94 2.07
N LEU A 10 -45.67 15.61 2.15
CA LEU A 10 -44.68 14.79 2.86
C LEU A 10 -43.38 14.77 2.05
N ALA A 11 -42.39 15.55 2.45
CA ALA A 11 -41.03 15.46 1.91
C ALA A 11 -40.35 14.22 2.50
N ILE A 12 -40.19 13.17 1.70
CA ILE A 12 -39.42 11.99 2.07
C ILE A 12 -37.94 12.37 1.90
N ALA A 13 -37.27 12.72 3.00
CA ALA A 13 -35.84 12.90 3.01
C ALA A 13 -35.17 11.53 2.78
N THR A 14 -34.74 11.26 1.55
CA THR A 14 -33.90 10.11 1.25
C THR A 14 -32.54 10.35 1.88
N ALA A 15 -32.30 9.78 3.06
CA ALA A 15 -30.97 9.71 3.63
C ALA A 15 -30.12 8.81 2.71
N SER A 16 -29.26 9.43 1.91
CA SER A 16 -28.25 8.69 1.16
C SER A 16 -27.35 7.98 2.18
N PRO A 17 -27.09 6.67 2.04
CA PRO A 17 -26.09 6.02 2.88
C PRO A 17 -24.76 6.71 2.63
N ALA A 18 -24.12 7.20 3.70
CA ALA A 18 -22.73 7.61 3.64
C ALA A 18 -21.93 6.36 3.26
N PHE A 19 -21.34 6.37 2.06
CA PHE A 19 -20.38 5.34 1.67
C PHE A 19 -19.23 5.41 2.68
N ALA A 20 -19.10 4.39 3.52
CA ALA A 20 -17.92 4.23 4.35
C ALA A 20 -16.74 3.99 3.40
N GLU A 21 -15.78 4.92 3.37
CA GLU A 21 -14.54 4.74 2.64
C GLU A 21 -13.84 3.49 3.20
N THR A 22 -13.63 2.47 2.37
CA THR A 22 -12.88 1.29 2.77
C THR A 22 -11.46 1.73 3.16
N PRO A 23 -10.96 1.36 4.35
CA PRO A 23 -9.62 1.76 4.77
C PRO A 23 -8.56 1.26 3.77
N LEU A 24 -7.67 2.15 3.36
CA LEU A 24 -6.59 1.88 2.41
C LEU A 24 -5.58 0.85 2.97
N SER A 25 -5.49 0.78 4.28
CA SER A 25 -4.74 -0.20 5.05
C SER A 25 -5.43 -0.47 6.38
N ILE A 26 -5.21 -1.65 6.95
CA ILE A 26 -5.70 -2.02 8.28
C ILE A 26 -4.49 -2.33 9.14
N ASP A 27 -4.30 -1.54 10.19
CA ASP A 27 -3.21 -1.71 11.13
C ASP A 27 -3.67 -2.47 12.37
N LYS A 28 -2.85 -3.42 12.79
CA LYS A 28 -2.97 -4.12 14.08
C LYS A 28 -1.66 -4.00 14.84
N THR A 29 -1.73 -3.60 16.10
CA THR A 29 -0.57 -3.61 16.99
C THR A 29 -0.37 -5.02 17.56
N GLU A 30 0.86 -5.51 17.48
CA GLU A 30 1.29 -6.78 18.03
C GLU A 30 2.56 -6.61 18.88
N LEU A 31 2.81 -7.57 19.75
CA LEU A 31 4.04 -7.63 20.54
C LEU A 31 4.98 -8.67 19.91
N GLY A 32 6.17 -8.24 19.53
CA GLY A 32 7.21 -9.11 19.03
C GLY A 32 7.77 -10.05 20.10
N THR A 33 8.58 -11.00 19.66
CA THR A 33 9.15 -12.04 20.54
C THR A 33 10.08 -11.49 21.62
N LYS A 34 10.62 -10.28 21.45
CA LYS A 34 11.50 -9.60 22.41
C LYS A 34 10.77 -8.49 23.17
N GLY A 35 9.44 -8.42 23.08
CA GLY A 35 8.61 -7.40 23.73
C GLY A 35 8.56 -6.07 22.98
N GLU A 36 9.10 -6.00 21.76
CA GLU A 36 9.01 -4.82 20.91
C GLU A 36 7.61 -4.64 20.34
N ILE A 37 7.20 -3.39 20.12
CA ILE A 37 5.94 -3.09 19.43
C ILE A 37 6.14 -3.29 17.93
N ILE A 38 5.24 -4.06 17.32
CA ILE A 38 5.16 -4.27 15.87
C ILE A 38 3.78 -3.78 15.41
N ILE A 39 3.75 -3.00 14.34
CA ILE A 39 2.52 -2.67 13.62
C ILE A 39 2.43 -3.61 12.43
N VAL A 40 1.44 -4.49 12.45
CA VAL A 40 1.11 -5.36 11.31
C VAL A 40 0.12 -4.59 10.43
N ARG A 41 0.60 -4.16 9.26
CA ARG A 41 -0.20 -3.44 8.27
C ARG A 41 -0.67 -4.39 7.19
N ARG A 42 -1.98 -4.62 7.11
CA ARG A 42 -2.62 -5.38 6.04
C ARG A 42 -3.00 -4.46 4.89
N THR A 43 -2.53 -4.81 3.70
CA THR A 43 -2.87 -4.13 2.44
C THR A 43 -3.21 -5.15 1.37
N THR A 44 -3.94 -4.74 0.33
CA THR A 44 -4.32 -5.62 -0.78
C THR A 44 -3.39 -5.39 -1.97
N TRP A 45 -2.83 -6.46 -2.52
CA TRP A 45 -1.83 -6.43 -3.59
C TRP A 45 -2.17 -7.40 -4.71
N PRO A 46 -1.66 -7.21 -5.94
CA PRO A 46 -1.85 -8.15 -7.04
C PRO A 46 -1.30 -9.54 -6.73
N ASP A 47 -2.00 -10.58 -7.16
CA ASP A 47 -1.53 -11.98 -7.06
C ASP A 47 -0.66 -12.43 -8.24
N PHE A 48 -0.37 -11.51 -9.18
CA PHE A 48 0.35 -11.71 -10.44
C PHE A 48 -0.41 -12.50 -11.53
N ASP A 49 -1.64 -12.96 -11.24
CA ASP A 49 -2.53 -13.67 -12.17
C ASP A 49 -3.82 -12.89 -12.49
N GLY A 50 -3.87 -11.61 -12.09
CA GLY A 50 -5.00 -10.70 -12.33
C GLY A 50 -6.01 -10.66 -11.19
N GLY A 51 -5.77 -11.38 -10.10
CA GLY A 51 -6.47 -11.26 -8.83
C GLY A 51 -5.70 -10.43 -7.81
N GLN A 52 -6.19 -10.47 -6.57
CA GLN A 52 -5.69 -9.68 -5.46
C GLN A 52 -5.57 -10.54 -4.20
N ILE A 53 -4.50 -10.33 -3.42
CA ILE A 53 -4.26 -11.01 -2.16
C ILE A 53 -3.97 -10.02 -1.03
N PRO A 54 -4.37 -10.34 0.21
CA PRO A 54 -3.94 -9.58 1.38
C PRO A 54 -2.45 -9.87 1.67
N VAL A 55 -1.68 -8.83 1.93
CA VAL A 55 -0.29 -8.92 2.36
C VAL A 55 -0.12 -8.15 3.67
N ASP A 56 0.49 -8.80 4.64
CA ASP A 56 0.79 -8.23 5.95
C ASP A 56 2.25 -7.78 5.99
N GLN A 57 2.48 -6.50 6.28
CA GLN A 57 3.81 -5.94 6.51
C GLN A 57 4.04 -5.74 8.01
N HIS A 58 5.15 -6.26 8.52
CA HIS A 58 5.61 -6.01 9.88
C HIS A 58 6.42 -4.72 9.92
N LEU A 59 5.89 -3.70 10.59
CA LEU A 59 6.46 -2.37 10.63
C LEU A 59 6.84 -2.00 12.06
N LYS A 60 8.02 -1.42 12.25
CA LYS A 60 8.49 -0.95 13.56
C LYS A 60 8.26 0.56 13.67
N PRO A 61 7.55 1.06 14.70
CA PRO A 61 7.46 2.49 14.94
C PRO A 61 8.85 3.09 15.15
N ASP A 62 9.12 4.25 14.55
CA ASP A 62 10.40 4.95 14.74
C ASP A 62 10.39 5.93 15.94
N GLY A 63 9.24 6.07 16.61
CA GLY A 63 9.03 7.01 17.72
C GLY A 63 8.61 8.43 17.30
N PHE A 64 8.64 8.75 16.01
CA PHE A 64 8.26 10.05 15.44
C PHE A 64 6.99 9.98 14.58
N GLY A 65 6.25 8.87 14.70
CA GLY A 65 5.01 8.63 13.94
C GLY A 65 5.24 8.04 12.56
N ARG A 66 6.48 7.68 12.20
CA ARG A 66 6.78 6.94 10.97
C ARG A 66 6.98 5.47 11.28
N LEU A 67 6.89 4.66 10.24
CA LEU A 67 6.95 3.21 10.31
C LEU A 67 8.15 2.72 9.51
N ILE A 68 8.96 1.86 10.11
CA ILE A 68 10.15 1.30 9.47
C ILE A 68 9.85 -0.11 9.00
N TYR A 69 9.98 -0.31 7.70
CA TYR A 69 10.01 -1.61 7.04
C TYR A 69 11.46 -2.11 6.96
N ARG A 70 11.67 -3.37 7.33
CA ARG A 70 12.93 -4.10 7.13
C ARG A 70 12.60 -5.47 6.56
N TYR A 71 13.27 -5.85 5.47
CA TYR A 71 13.05 -7.14 4.82
C TYR A 71 13.28 -8.32 5.77
N SER A 72 14.36 -8.26 6.56
CA SER A 72 14.72 -9.32 7.52
C SER A 72 13.67 -9.56 8.61
N ASP A 73 12.95 -8.50 9.02
CA ASP A 73 11.92 -8.52 10.05
C ASP A 73 10.57 -9.10 9.56
N GLN A 74 10.42 -9.33 8.25
CA GLN A 74 9.15 -9.79 7.68
C GLN A 74 8.89 -11.29 7.88
N PRO A 75 7.62 -11.70 7.96
CA PRO A 75 7.20 -13.10 7.81
C PRO A 75 7.64 -13.68 6.46
N GLU A 76 7.79 -15.00 6.40
CA GLU A 76 8.24 -15.69 5.20
C GLU A 76 7.32 -15.44 4.00
N ALA A 77 5.99 -15.45 4.21
CA ALA A 77 5.03 -15.16 3.15
C ALA A 77 5.23 -13.76 2.54
N THR A 78 5.51 -12.76 3.37
CA THR A 78 5.74 -11.38 2.93
C THR A 78 7.09 -11.24 2.22
N LYS A 79 8.12 -11.96 2.66
CA LYS A 79 9.41 -12.04 1.97
C LYS A 79 9.27 -12.61 0.57
N LEU A 80 8.55 -13.74 0.44
CA LEU A 80 8.25 -14.37 -0.85
C LEU A 80 7.46 -13.43 -1.76
N TYR A 81 6.48 -12.70 -1.22
CA TYR A 81 5.74 -11.71 -2.00
C TYR A 81 6.65 -10.58 -2.50
N HIS A 82 7.49 -10.01 -1.62
CA HIS A 82 8.43 -8.95 -1.99
C HIS A 82 9.43 -9.44 -3.05
N GLN A 83 9.93 -10.67 -2.92
CA GLN A 83 10.76 -11.32 -3.94
C GLN A 83 10.05 -11.41 -5.29
N ALA A 84 8.83 -11.96 -5.32
CA ALA A 84 8.05 -12.08 -6.55
C ALA A 84 7.76 -10.71 -7.17
N PHE A 85 7.40 -9.72 -6.35
CA PHE A 85 7.13 -8.35 -6.79
C PHE A 85 8.36 -7.69 -7.43
N CYS A 86 9.54 -7.81 -6.81
CA CYS A 86 10.75 -7.26 -7.41
C CYS A 86 11.18 -8.03 -8.66
N ALA A 87 11.06 -9.37 -8.64
CA ALA A 87 11.41 -10.23 -9.77
C ALA A 87 10.55 -9.96 -11.00
N SER A 88 9.27 -9.57 -10.83
CA SER A 88 8.41 -9.19 -11.96
C SER A 88 8.90 -7.93 -12.71
N MET A 89 9.89 -7.23 -12.17
CA MET A 89 10.52 -6.05 -12.76
C MET A 89 12.02 -6.24 -13.05
N ASP A 90 12.51 -7.50 -13.03
CA ASP A 90 13.93 -7.83 -13.16
C ASP A 90 14.81 -7.10 -12.11
N MET A 91 14.33 -7.10 -10.86
CA MET A 91 14.99 -6.49 -9.69
C MET A 91 14.98 -7.44 -8.50
N GLU A 92 15.77 -7.11 -7.48
CA GLU A 92 15.85 -7.84 -6.22
C GLU A 92 15.28 -7.01 -5.05
N PRO A 93 14.74 -7.65 -3.99
CA PRO A 93 14.34 -6.94 -2.78
C PRO A 93 15.50 -6.21 -2.13
N SER A 94 15.30 -4.92 -1.82
CA SER A 94 16.23 -4.18 -0.98
C SER A 94 16.34 -4.85 0.39
N GLN A 95 17.58 -5.09 0.83
CA GLN A 95 17.88 -5.60 2.17
C GLN A 95 18.01 -4.46 3.21
N GLY A 96 17.86 -3.20 2.77
CA GLY A 96 17.92 -2.03 3.62
C GLY A 96 16.62 -1.72 4.35
N GLU A 97 16.59 -0.56 5.00
CA GLU A 97 15.40 -0.05 5.69
C GLU A 97 14.59 0.87 4.78
N GLY A 98 13.27 0.76 4.84
CA GLY A 98 12.33 1.68 4.21
C GLY A 98 11.53 2.42 5.27
N THR A 99 11.31 3.72 5.07
CA THR A 99 10.43 4.52 5.93
C THR A 99 9.09 4.72 5.24
N ILE A 100 8.02 4.43 5.96
CA ILE A 100 6.63 4.52 5.53
C ILE A 100 5.92 5.54 6.42
N GLU A 101 5.13 6.41 5.81
CA GLU A 101 4.34 7.44 6.49
C GLU A 101 2.85 7.26 6.19
N GLY A 102 2.00 7.61 7.17
CA GLY A 102 0.55 7.55 7.02
C GLY A 102 0.05 6.13 6.68
N PRO A 103 -1.00 6.00 5.85
CA PRO A 103 -1.59 4.70 5.49
C PRO A 103 -0.85 3.98 4.36
N ALA A 104 0.27 4.52 3.86
CA ALA A 104 0.98 3.99 2.70
C ALA A 104 1.57 2.60 2.94
N ALA A 105 1.77 1.86 1.86
CA ALA A 105 2.54 0.63 1.82
C ALA A 105 3.35 0.61 0.52
N GLY A 106 4.46 -0.13 0.53
CA GLY A 106 5.36 -0.15 -0.60
C GLY A 106 6.46 -1.18 -0.48
N TRP A 107 7.17 -1.36 -1.58
CA TRP A 107 8.32 -2.25 -1.68
C TRP A 107 9.51 -1.47 -2.23
N VAL A 108 10.69 -1.73 -1.69
CA VAL A 108 11.93 -1.19 -2.25
C VAL A 108 12.59 -2.30 -3.04
N CYS A 109 12.80 -2.07 -4.33
CA CYS A 109 13.52 -3.00 -5.20
C CYS A 109 14.80 -2.33 -5.69
N THR A 110 15.87 -3.11 -5.79
CA THR A 110 17.17 -2.66 -6.24
C THR A 110 17.64 -3.55 -7.38
N ARG A 111 18.27 -2.95 -8.38
CA ARG A 111 19.08 -3.71 -9.33
C ARG A 111 20.48 -3.80 -8.74
N GLU A 112 21.10 -4.98 -8.77
CA GLU A 112 22.49 -5.11 -8.34
C GLU A 112 23.35 -4.09 -9.10
N ASN A 113 24.19 -3.35 -8.38
CA ASN A 113 25.05 -2.31 -8.94
C ASN A 113 26.04 -2.94 -9.94
N THR A 114 25.63 -3.11 -11.20
CA THR A 114 26.60 -3.17 -12.29
C THR A 114 27.10 -1.74 -12.50
N PRO A 115 28.40 -1.43 -12.32
CA PRO A 115 28.90 -0.10 -12.59
C PRO A 115 28.69 0.22 -14.08
N GLY A 116 27.77 1.15 -14.35
CA GLY A 116 27.57 1.74 -15.67
C GLY A 116 26.63 1.00 -16.60
N ASN A 117 25.32 1.22 -16.48
CA ASN A 117 24.47 1.42 -17.66
C ASN A 117 23.14 2.11 -17.27
N PRO A 118 22.91 3.40 -17.61
CA PRO A 118 21.70 4.13 -17.23
C PRO A 118 20.46 3.82 -18.10
N THR A 119 20.47 2.74 -18.87
CA THR A 119 19.37 2.46 -19.83
C THR A 119 18.70 1.12 -19.58
N SER A 120 17.80 1.08 -18.62
CA SER A 120 16.77 0.03 -18.55
C SER A 120 15.43 0.70 -18.82
N LYS A 121 14.98 0.63 -20.08
CA LYS A 121 13.62 1.04 -20.46
C LYS A 121 12.64 0.22 -19.63
N LEU A 122 11.94 0.90 -18.73
CA LEU A 122 10.85 0.32 -17.96
C LEU A 122 9.75 -0.14 -18.91
N ASN A 123 9.47 -1.43 -18.90
CA ASN A 123 8.40 -2.00 -19.68
C ASN A 123 7.07 -1.57 -19.04
N SER A 124 6.35 -0.71 -19.75
CA SER A 124 5.06 -0.14 -19.37
C SER A 124 3.95 -1.19 -19.48
N LYS A 125 3.96 -2.18 -18.59
CA LYS A 125 2.77 -2.97 -18.31
C LYS A 125 2.19 -2.48 -16.98
N SER A 126 1.23 -1.56 -17.16
CA SER A 126 0.43 -0.85 -16.17
C SER A 126 -0.05 -1.76 -15.03
N ILE A 127 0.40 -1.41 -13.83
CA ILE A 127 -0.34 -1.52 -12.57
C ILE A 127 -0.14 -0.14 -11.93
N ASP A 128 -1.15 0.47 -11.32
CA ASP A 128 -1.19 1.86 -10.85
C ASP A 128 -0.20 2.18 -9.69
N TRP A 129 1.11 2.05 -9.94
CA TRP A 129 2.15 2.41 -8.99
C TRP A 129 2.79 3.77 -9.34
N VAL A 130 3.37 4.42 -8.33
CA VAL A 130 4.28 5.55 -8.55
C VAL A 130 5.71 5.06 -8.31
N THR A 131 6.55 5.18 -9.34
CA THR A 131 7.96 4.87 -9.27
C THR A 131 8.77 6.13 -9.02
N ALA A 132 9.57 6.13 -7.96
CA ALA A 132 10.66 7.08 -7.79
C ALA A 132 11.99 6.35 -7.98
N THR A 133 12.70 6.64 -9.07
CA THR A 133 14.07 6.15 -9.29
C THR A 133 15.05 7.15 -8.69
N ALA A 134 15.82 6.71 -7.70
CA ALA A 134 16.93 7.49 -7.16
C ALA A 134 18.15 7.41 -8.11
N PRO A 135 19.05 8.42 -8.12
CA PRO A 135 20.22 8.46 -9.01
C PRO A 135 21.17 7.26 -8.90
N ASN A 136 21.11 6.52 -7.78
CA ASN A 136 21.88 5.32 -7.51
C ASN A 136 21.22 4.02 -8.03
N GLY A 137 20.13 4.11 -8.79
CA GLY A 137 19.43 2.93 -9.35
C GLY A 137 18.49 2.23 -8.39
N VAL A 138 18.28 2.76 -7.18
CA VAL A 138 17.23 2.29 -6.26
C VAL A 138 15.88 2.80 -6.78
N CYS A 139 14.93 1.90 -7.00
CA CYS A 139 13.55 2.28 -7.28
C CYS A 139 12.71 2.07 -6.02
N LEU A 140 12.17 3.17 -5.49
CA LEU A 140 11.16 3.13 -4.45
C LEU A 140 9.79 3.04 -5.14
N TRP A 141 9.10 1.94 -4.88
CA TRP A 141 7.74 1.71 -5.35
C TRP A 141 6.79 2.01 -4.22
N VAL A 142 6.26 3.23 -4.23
CA VAL A 142 5.23 3.65 -3.28
C VAL A 142 3.90 3.61 -4.01
N PHE A 143 2.90 2.97 -3.41
CA PHE A 143 1.52 3.21 -3.81
C PHE A 143 1.02 4.45 -3.06
N PRO A 144 0.86 5.62 -3.71
CA PRO A 144 -0.13 6.57 -3.24
C PRO A 144 -1.49 5.92 -3.51
N ILE A 145 -2.14 5.44 -2.44
CA ILE A 145 -3.44 4.76 -2.53
C ILE A 145 -4.54 5.83 -2.75
N THR A 146 -4.43 6.64 -3.80
CA THR A 146 -5.39 7.70 -4.17
C THR A 146 -6.09 7.46 -5.51
N GLN A 147 -5.96 6.28 -6.13
CA GLN A 147 -6.71 5.94 -7.35
C GLN A 147 -7.50 4.63 -7.28
N GLN A 148 -8.21 4.38 -6.17
CA GLN A 148 -9.42 3.54 -6.21
C GLN A 148 -10.66 4.42 -6.42
N ALA A 149 -10.70 5.13 -7.54
CA ALA A 149 -11.91 5.76 -8.05
C ALA A 149 -11.76 6.16 -9.53
N ARG A 150 -11.87 5.19 -10.45
CA ARG A 150 -12.79 5.20 -11.61
C ARG A 150 -12.56 4.03 -12.53
#